data_AF-A0A2R6EIV0-F1
#
_entry.id   AF-A0A2R6EIV0-F1
#
_cell.length_a   1.000
_cell.length_b   1.000
_cell.length_c   1.000
_cell.angle_alpha   90.00
_cell.angle_beta   90.00
_cell.angle_gamma   90.00
#
_symmetry.space_group_name_H-M   'P 1'
#
loop_
_entity.id
_entity.type
_entity.pdbx_description
1 polymer ?
#
loop_
_entity_poly.entity_id
_entity_poly.type
_entity_poly.pdbx_seq_one_letter_code
_entity_poly.pdbx_strand_id
1 'polypeptide(L)'
;MLTTTARLARTGRRRTAATGRALVWRLVAVLLAARRRLTAVRVRAHLRRTERALRAADRGAVPTNEGTSERAPQFVGANGVPCAVAALALADGERNLVERVAARENDLRVEELPDRPGEGHRAQLREWLDGAGLTRGEAARIQPGYPSEVLFATDCGPVSCALARALVSVVALGVFAVTEVVGYRLASGAFPENPFKRRGTLAYLTVMNCLLAPLVGLVLYALFP
;
A
#
# COMPACT_ATOMS: atom_id res chain seq x y z
N MET A 1 11.44 58.91 -70.66
CA MET A 1 10.32 58.65 -69.71
C MET A 1 9.94 57.18 -69.81
N LEU A 2 10.47 56.25 -68.99
CA LEU A 2 10.05 54.84 -68.98
C LEU A 2 10.70 54.05 -67.82
N THR A 3 10.47 54.40 -66.55
CA THR A 3 11.05 53.63 -65.42
C THR A 3 10.21 53.63 -64.13
N THR A 4 8.89 53.72 -64.20
CA THR A 4 8.05 53.81 -62.96
C THR A 4 7.15 52.59 -62.71
N THR A 5 6.85 51.75 -63.70
CA THR A 5 5.87 50.66 -63.56
C THR A 5 6.41 49.35 -62.95
N ALA A 6 7.72 49.11 -62.97
CA ALA A 6 8.30 47.84 -62.49
C ALA A 6 8.40 47.71 -60.96
N ARG A 7 8.25 48.81 -60.19
CA ARG A 7 8.48 48.81 -58.73
C ARG A 7 7.27 48.37 -57.90
N LEU A 8 6.06 48.44 -58.45
CA LEU A 8 4.82 48.10 -57.74
C LEU A 8 4.44 46.61 -57.79
N ALA A 9 4.92 45.85 -58.78
CA ALA A 9 4.62 44.42 -58.90
C ALA A 9 5.42 43.53 -57.92
N ARG A 10 6.61 43.96 -57.47
CA ARG A 10 7.45 43.20 -56.52
C ARG A 10 6.98 43.29 -55.06
N THR A 11 6.28 44.35 -54.67
CA THR A 11 5.78 44.57 -53.31
C THR A 11 4.52 43.77 -52.99
N GLY A 12 3.64 43.54 -53.97
CA GLY A 12 2.44 42.70 -53.80
C GLY A 12 2.76 41.22 -53.58
N ARG A 13 3.75 40.67 -54.31
CA ARG A 13 4.13 39.24 -54.24
C ARG A 13 4.87 38.87 -52.94
N ARG A 14 5.49 39.84 -52.25
CA ARG A 14 6.13 39.64 -50.93
C ARG A 14 5.13 39.65 -49.77
N ARG A 15 4.01 40.36 -49.88
CA ARG A 15 2.97 40.40 -48.82
C ARG A 15 2.13 39.13 -48.74
N THR A 16 1.90 38.45 -49.86
CA THR A 16 1.15 37.17 -49.90
C THR A 16 1.97 35.99 -49.37
N ALA A 17 3.29 35.97 -49.60
CA ALA A 17 4.17 34.94 -49.03
C ALA A 17 4.33 35.05 -47.50
N ALA A 18 4.32 36.28 -46.97
CA ALA A 18 4.41 36.54 -45.53
C ALA A 18 3.13 36.12 -44.76
N THR A 19 1.97 36.29 -45.38
CA THR A 19 0.66 35.89 -44.80
C THR A 19 0.48 34.37 -44.79
N GLY A 20 0.93 33.65 -45.83
CA GLY A 20 0.92 32.18 -45.85
C GLY A 20 1.77 31.56 -44.75
N ARG A 21 3.00 32.05 -44.52
CA ARG A 21 3.86 31.59 -43.42
C ARG A 21 3.28 31.90 -42.04
N ALA A 22 2.64 33.05 -41.85
CA ALA A 22 1.98 33.40 -40.59
C ALA A 22 0.78 32.48 -40.30
N LEU A 23 0.02 32.10 -41.33
CA LEU A 23 -1.10 31.16 -41.19
C LEU A 23 -0.62 29.76 -40.81
N VAL A 24 0.45 29.27 -41.46
CA VAL A 24 1.06 27.97 -41.15
C VAL A 24 1.58 27.94 -39.70
N TRP A 25 2.28 28.98 -39.26
CA TRP A 25 2.77 29.06 -37.87
C TRP A 25 1.64 29.11 -36.84
N ARG A 26 0.53 29.80 -37.14
CA ARG A 26 -0.67 29.80 -36.28
C ARG A 26 -1.29 28.40 -36.19
N LEU A 27 -1.40 27.69 -37.31
CA LEU A 27 -1.89 26.31 -37.36
C LEU A 27 -1.00 25.36 -36.55
N VAL A 28 0.32 25.45 -36.71
CA VAL A 28 1.29 24.67 -35.93
C VAL A 28 1.16 24.97 -34.44
N ALA A 29 1.06 26.24 -34.05
CA ALA A 29 0.89 26.64 -32.65
C ALA A 29 -0.41 26.08 -32.05
N VAL A 30 -1.52 26.13 -32.81
CA VAL A 30 -2.81 25.54 -32.40
C VAL A 30 -2.71 24.03 -32.25
N LEU A 31 -2.08 23.32 -33.20
CA LEU A 31 -1.89 21.86 -33.13
C LEU A 31 -1.01 21.46 -31.94
N LEU A 32 0.06 22.21 -31.66
CA LEU A 32 0.92 21.97 -30.50
C LEU A 32 0.17 22.22 -29.18
N ALA A 33 -0.61 23.29 -29.11
CA ALA A 33 -1.45 23.58 -27.94
C ALA A 33 -2.53 22.51 -27.74
N ALA A 34 -3.18 22.06 -28.81
CA ALA A 34 -4.16 20.97 -28.78
C ALA A 34 -3.53 19.65 -28.33
N ARG A 35 -2.35 19.29 -28.87
CA ARG A 35 -1.59 18.11 -28.44
C ARG A 35 -1.24 18.18 -26.96
N ARG A 36 -0.72 19.32 -26.48
CA ARG A 36 -0.40 19.52 -25.05
C ARG A 36 -1.64 19.37 -24.17
N ARG A 37 -2.78 19.91 -24.58
CA ARG A 37 -4.06 19.75 -23.86
C ARG A 37 -4.52 18.29 -23.84
N LEU A 38 -4.45 17.58 -24.97
CA LEU A 38 -4.81 16.16 -25.04
C LEU A 38 -3.91 15.31 -24.15
N THR A 39 -2.60 15.56 -24.14
CA THR A 39 -1.66 14.89 -23.24
C THR A 39 -2.01 15.18 -21.77
N ALA A 40 -2.29 16.44 -21.41
CA ALA A 40 -2.67 16.80 -20.04
C ALA A 40 -3.98 16.13 -19.60
N VAL A 41 -4.96 15.99 -20.50
CA VAL A 41 -6.22 15.28 -20.21
C VAL A 41 -5.97 13.79 -20.02
N ARG A 42 -5.17 13.15 -20.89
CA ARG A 42 -4.78 11.74 -20.74
C ARG A 42 -4.03 11.48 -19.43
N VAL A 43 -3.07 12.32 -19.09
CA VAL A 43 -2.31 12.22 -17.83
C VAL A 43 -3.24 12.37 -16.63
N ARG A 44 -4.14 13.35 -16.62
CA ARG A 44 -5.12 13.51 -15.52
C ARG A 44 -6.08 12.33 -15.41
N ALA A 45 -6.52 11.77 -16.54
CA ALA A 45 -7.40 10.61 -16.56
C ALA A 45 -6.68 9.35 -16.06
N HIS A 46 -5.41 9.17 -16.42
CA HIS A 46 -4.56 8.10 -15.91
C HIS A 46 -4.34 8.26 -14.40
N LEU A 47 -3.86 9.42 -13.93
CA LEU A 47 -3.66 9.70 -12.50
C LEU A 47 -4.92 9.46 -11.66
N ARG A 48 -6.09 9.90 -12.13
CA ARG A 48 -7.36 9.66 -11.41
C ARG A 48 -7.75 8.18 -11.38
N ARG A 49 -7.44 7.41 -12.42
CA ARG A 49 -7.68 5.96 -12.44
C ARG A 49 -6.73 5.26 -11.48
N THR A 50 -5.44 5.60 -11.51
CA THR A 50 -4.41 5.12 -10.59
C THR A 50 -4.76 5.44 -9.14
N GLU A 51 -5.11 6.69 -8.84
CA GLU A 51 -5.54 7.13 -7.50
C GLU A 51 -6.78 6.36 -7.01
N ARG A 52 -7.76 6.11 -7.88
CA ARG A 52 -8.95 5.32 -7.52
C ARG A 52 -8.61 3.85 -7.31
N ALA A 53 -7.75 3.26 -8.14
CA ALA A 53 -7.32 1.88 -7.98
C ALA A 53 -6.55 1.71 -6.66
N LEU A 54 -5.63 2.63 -6.37
CA LEU A 54 -4.90 2.67 -5.11
C LEU A 54 -5.84 2.90 -3.92
N ARG A 55 -6.78 3.85 -3.99
CA ARG A 55 -7.79 4.06 -2.92
C ARG A 55 -8.73 2.88 -2.73
N ALA A 56 -9.04 2.13 -3.79
CA ALA A 56 -9.85 0.93 -3.68
C ALA A 56 -9.07 -0.20 -3.00
N ALA A 57 -7.77 -0.32 -3.27
CA ALA A 57 -6.85 -1.18 -2.52
C ALA A 57 -6.67 -0.69 -1.06
N ASP A 58 -6.68 0.62 -0.83
CA ASP A 58 -6.54 1.28 0.48
C ASP A 58 -7.76 1.12 1.39
N ARG A 59 -8.83 0.43 0.97
CA ARG A 59 -9.96 0.05 1.86
C ARG A 59 -9.59 -1.01 2.90
N GLY A 60 -8.30 -1.14 3.23
CA GLY A 60 -7.73 -2.11 4.16
C GLY A 60 -7.65 -3.55 3.62
N ALA A 61 -8.08 -3.78 2.38
CA ALA A 61 -8.05 -5.10 1.78
C ALA A 61 -6.73 -5.27 0.99
N VAL A 62 -5.82 -6.06 1.53
CA VAL A 62 -4.57 -6.45 0.86
C VAL A 62 -4.65 -7.90 0.38
N PRO A 63 -3.96 -8.26 -0.72
CA PRO A 63 -3.84 -9.66 -1.13
C PRO A 63 -3.26 -10.54 -0.01
N THR A 64 -3.84 -11.72 0.17
CA THR A 64 -3.26 -12.76 1.03
C THR A 64 -2.39 -13.71 0.21
N ASN A 65 -1.24 -14.09 0.78
CA ASN A 65 -0.41 -15.14 0.23
C ASN A 65 -0.75 -16.45 0.97
N GLU A 66 -1.33 -17.41 0.28
CA GLU A 66 -1.57 -18.76 0.82
C GLU A 66 -0.75 -19.82 0.06
N GLY A 67 -0.01 -19.40 -0.97
CA GLY A 67 0.74 -20.30 -1.86
C GLY A 67 2.14 -20.64 -1.35
N THR A 68 2.75 -19.76 -0.56
CA THR A 68 4.10 -19.97 -0.01
C THR A 68 4.13 -19.61 1.47
N SER A 69 5.04 -20.22 2.24
CA SER A 69 5.29 -19.85 3.64
C SER A 69 6.11 -18.56 3.77
N GLU A 70 6.94 -18.25 2.78
CA GLU A 70 7.70 -17.01 2.71
C GLU A 70 6.87 -15.85 2.14
N ARG A 71 7.34 -14.61 2.33
CA ARG A 71 6.74 -13.45 1.70
C ARG A 71 6.94 -13.49 0.18
N ALA A 72 5.86 -13.72 -0.56
CA ALA A 72 5.85 -13.69 -2.01
C ALA A 72 4.86 -12.61 -2.50
N PRO A 73 5.10 -11.98 -3.65
CA PRO A 73 4.05 -11.18 -4.27
C PRO A 73 2.87 -12.09 -4.61
N GLN A 74 1.69 -11.50 -4.70
CA GLN A 74 0.50 -12.20 -5.18
C GLN A 74 -0.19 -11.27 -6.17
N PHE A 75 -0.37 -11.72 -7.41
CA PHE A 75 -1.02 -10.92 -8.42
C PHE A 75 -2.49 -10.71 -8.07
N VAL A 76 -3.17 -11.78 -7.63
CA VAL A 76 -4.47 -11.77 -6.98
C VAL A 76 -4.41 -12.66 -5.75
N GLY A 77 -4.69 -12.12 -4.56
CA GLY A 77 -4.70 -12.90 -3.33
C GLY A 77 -5.81 -13.95 -3.29
N ALA A 78 -5.70 -14.93 -2.40
CA ALA A 78 -6.72 -15.98 -2.21
C ALA A 78 -8.09 -15.39 -1.82
N ASN A 79 -8.10 -14.24 -1.14
CA ASN A 79 -9.28 -13.44 -0.86
C ASN A 79 -9.87 -12.69 -2.07
N GLY A 80 -9.36 -12.93 -3.29
CA GLY A 80 -9.81 -12.31 -4.53
C GLY A 80 -9.35 -10.86 -4.70
N VAL A 81 -8.50 -10.35 -3.80
CA VAL A 81 -8.03 -8.97 -3.82
C VAL A 81 -6.83 -8.85 -4.77
N PRO A 82 -6.87 -7.98 -5.79
CA PRO A 82 -5.72 -7.75 -6.67
C PRO A 82 -4.63 -6.94 -5.95
N CYS A 83 -3.35 -7.22 -6.24
CA CYS A 83 -2.28 -6.30 -5.84
C CYS A 83 -2.39 -4.97 -6.58
N ALA A 84 -1.60 -3.98 -6.15
CA ALA A 84 -1.64 -2.64 -6.75
C ALA A 84 -1.38 -2.65 -8.26
N VAL A 85 -0.43 -3.45 -8.76
CA VAL A 85 -0.17 -3.59 -10.20
C VAL A 85 -1.37 -4.22 -10.93
N ALA A 86 -1.94 -5.30 -10.40
CA ALA A 86 -3.13 -5.94 -10.96
C ALA A 86 -4.35 -5.01 -10.94
N ALA A 87 -4.52 -4.20 -9.88
CA ALA A 87 -5.60 -3.21 -9.79
C ALA A 87 -5.47 -2.11 -10.86
N LEU A 88 -4.25 -1.70 -11.20
CA LEU A 88 -4.01 -0.76 -12.30
C LEU A 88 -4.36 -1.39 -13.65
N ALA A 89 -3.95 -2.64 -13.89
CA ALA A 89 -4.29 -3.37 -15.11
C ALA A 89 -5.82 -3.52 -15.25
N LEU A 90 -6.53 -3.87 -14.17
CA LEU A 90 -7.99 -3.93 -14.16
C LEU A 90 -8.64 -2.57 -14.47
N ALA A 91 -8.07 -1.47 -13.96
CA ALA A 91 -8.56 -0.12 -14.23
C ALA A 91 -8.34 0.34 -15.69
N ASP A 92 -7.40 -0.29 -16.40
CA ASP A 92 -7.18 -0.12 -17.83
C ASP A 92 -7.97 -1.13 -18.69
N GLY A 93 -8.74 -2.02 -18.07
CA GLY A 93 -9.58 -3.00 -18.77
C GLY A 93 -8.90 -4.35 -19.03
N GLU A 94 -7.70 -4.57 -18.52
CA GLU A 94 -6.87 -5.75 -18.76
C GLU A 94 -7.24 -6.96 -17.89
N ARG A 95 -8.55 -7.23 -17.76
CA ARG A 95 -9.06 -8.34 -16.92
C ARG A 95 -8.47 -9.69 -17.32
N ASN A 96 -8.49 -10.00 -18.62
CA ASN A 96 -8.00 -11.28 -19.13
C ASN A 96 -6.50 -11.46 -18.88
N LEU A 97 -5.71 -10.39 -18.90
CA LEU A 97 -4.29 -10.44 -18.58
C LEU A 97 -4.09 -10.77 -17.10
N VAL A 98 -4.78 -10.06 -16.21
CA VAL A 98 -4.70 -10.30 -14.76
C VAL A 98 -5.10 -11.74 -14.41
N GLU A 99 -6.21 -12.22 -14.96
CA GLU A 99 -6.66 -13.60 -14.75
C GLU A 99 -5.65 -14.62 -15.27
N ARG A 100 -5.03 -14.38 -16.43
CA ARG A 100 -3.98 -15.25 -16.98
C ARG A 100 -2.73 -15.28 -16.12
N VAL A 101 -2.25 -14.11 -15.65
CA VAL A 101 -1.06 -14.04 -14.79
C VAL A 101 -1.37 -14.76 -13.47
N ALA A 102 -2.49 -14.45 -12.81
CA ALA A 102 -2.87 -15.07 -11.56
C ALA A 102 -3.04 -16.60 -11.67
N ALA A 103 -3.58 -17.10 -12.79
CA ALA A 103 -3.80 -18.53 -12.99
C ALA A 103 -2.51 -19.31 -13.34
N ARG A 104 -1.52 -18.65 -13.94
CA ARG A 104 -0.29 -19.31 -14.43
C ARG A 104 0.90 -19.13 -13.48
N GLU A 105 0.97 -17.98 -12.83
CA GLU A 105 2.13 -17.54 -12.06
C GLU A 105 1.73 -16.39 -11.13
N ASN A 106 0.95 -16.72 -10.10
CA ASN A 106 0.40 -15.71 -9.19
C ASN A 106 1.49 -15.02 -8.35
N ASP A 107 2.62 -15.69 -8.14
CA ASP A 107 3.79 -15.22 -7.42
C ASP A 107 4.81 -14.48 -8.31
N LEU A 108 4.43 -14.13 -9.54
CA LEU A 108 5.28 -13.39 -10.47
C LEU A 108 5.73 -12.05 -9.88
N ARG A 109 7.04 -11.88 -9.75
CA ARG A 109 7.66 -10.57 -9.46
C ARG A 109 7.84 -9.78 -10.75
N VAL A 110 7.36 -8.54 -10.77
CA VAL A 110 7.48 -7.68 -11.95
C VAL A 110 8.96 -7.42 -12.29
N GLU A 111 9.85 -7.40 -11.31
CA GLU A 111 11.30 -7.24 -11.51
C GLU A 111 11.95 -8.37 -12.31
N GLU A 112 11.31 -9.55 -12.36
CA GLU A 112 11.79 -10.73 -13.09
C GLU A 112 11.27 -10.80 -14.53
N LEU A 113 10.44 -9.83 -14.95
CA LEU A 113 9.97 -9.77 -16.33
C LEU A 113 11.15 -9.63 -17.29
N PRO A 114 11.16 -10.39 -18.40
CA PRO A 114 12.27 -10.37 -19.35
C PRO A 114 12.42 -8.99 -20.01
N ASP A 115 13.66 -8.59 -20.29
CA ASP A 115 13.96 -7.34 -21.00
C ASP A 115 13.53 -7.39 -22.48
N ARG A 116 13.54 -8.59 -23.08
CA ARG A 116 13.21 -8.78 -24.49
C ARG A 116 11.72 -9.14 -24.65
N PRO A 117 11.09 -8.70 -25.76
CA PRO A 117 9.78 -9.20 -26.15
C PRO A 117 9.81 -10.72 -26.28
N GLY A 118 8.70 -11.36 -25.92
CA GLY A 118 8.53 -12.80 -26.02
C GLY A 118 7.06 -13.15 -26.14
N GLU A 119 6.72 -14.41 -25.88
CA GLU A 119 5.34 -14.90 -25.91
C GLU A 119 4.86 -15.27 -24.49
N GLY A 120 3.54 -15.28 -24.30
CA GLY A 120 2.90 -15.66 -23.04
C GLY A 120 2.56 -14.49 -22.11
N HIS A 121 2.11 -14.81 -20.89
CA HIS A 121 1.57 -13.85 -19.93
C HIS A 121 2.61 -12.83 -19.43
N ARG A 122 3.87 -13.24 -19.24
CA ARG A 122 4.96 -12.33 -18.84
C ARG A 122 5.23 -11.25 -19.91
N ALA A 123 5.25 -11.62 -21.18
CA ALA A 123 5.45 -10.68 -22.27
C ALA A 123 4.26 -9.71 -22.44
N GLN A 124 3.04 -10.21 -22.32
CA GLN A 124 1.83 -9.38 -22.33
C GLN A 124 1.80 -8.40 -21.15
N LEU A 125 2.22 -8.84 -19.96
CA LEU A 125 2.34 -7.96 -18.80
C LEU A 125 3.38 -6.87 -19.02
N ARG A 126 4.52 -7.21 -19.65
CA ARG A 126 5.56 -6.26 -20.00
C ARG A 126 5.08 -5.23 -21.02
N GLU A 127 4.41 -5.67 -22.07
CA GLU A 127 3.82 -4.81 -23.10
C GLU A 127 2.80 -3.84 -22.50
N TRP A 128 1.93 -4.34 -21.61
CA TRP A 128 0.99 -3.49 -20.90
C TRP A 128 1.69 -2.45 -20.02
N LEU A 129 2.74 -2.83 -19.26
CA LEU A 129 3.51 -1.89 -18.45
C LEU A 129 4.10 -0.75 -19.29
N ASP A 130 4.69 -1.09 -20.44
CA ASP A 130 5.26 -0.10 -21.36
C ASP A 130 4.16 0.82 -21.94
N GLY A 131 3.00 0.26 -22.31
CA GLY A 131 1.83 1.02 -22.78
C GLY A 131 1.21 1.92 -21.70
N ALA A 132 1.26 1.50 -20.44
CA ALA A 132 0.82 2.27 -19.28
C ALA A 132 1.83 3.35 -18.86
N GLY A 133 3.05 3.31 -19.41
CA GLY A 133 4.14 4.23 -19.05
C GLY A 133 4.78 3.92 -17.70
N LEU A 134 4.72 2.66 -17.25
CA LEU A 134 5.35 2.18 -16.02
C LEU A 134 6.61 1.39 -16.37
N THR A 135 7.74 1.82 -15.83
CA THR A 135 8.96 1.01 -15.91
C THR A 135 8.86 -0.21 -15.00
N ARG A 136 9.62 -1.25 -15.32
CA ARG A 136 9.75 -2.44 -14.47
C ARG A 136 10.12 -2.08 -13.03
N GLY A 137 11.07 -1.16 -12.85
CA GLY A 137 11.51 -0.71 -11.53
C GLY A 137 10.44 0.08 -10.77
N GLU A 138 9.62 0.88 -11.46
CA GLU A 138 8.48 1.56 -10.82
C GLU A 138 7.40 0.57 -10.40
N ALA A 139 7.04 -0.36 -11.28
CA ALA A 139 6.03 -1.36 -10.98
C ALA A 139 6.49 -2.32 -9.86
N ALA A 140 7.77 -2.70 -9.82
CA ALA A 140 8.34 -3.49 -8.73
C ALA A 140 8.25 -2.77 -7.37
N ARG A 141 8.46 -1.45 -7.31
CA ARG A 141 8.30 -0.67 -6.07
C ARG A 141 6.86 -0.65 -5.56
N ILE A 142 5.89 -0.84 -6.45
CA ILE A 142 4.46 -0.83 -6.13
C ILE A 142 3.95 -2.26 -5.80
N GLN A 143 4.75 -3.30 -6.08
CA GLN A 143 4.40 -4.70 -5.83
C GLN A 143 5.11 -5.23 -4.58
N PRO A 144 4.49 -5.16 -3.39
CA PRO A 144 5.08 -5.73 -2.19
C PRO A 144 4.97 -7.27 -2.19
N GLY A 145 5.81 -7.90 -1.36
CA GLY A 145 5.61 -9.30 -0.96
C GLY A 145 4.63 -9.38 0.22
N TYR A 146 3.66 -10.27 0.13
CA TYR A 146 2.62 -10.48 1.13
C TYR A 146 2.97 -11.67 2.04
N PRO A 147 2.73 -11.57 3.36
CA PRO A 147 2.98 -12.66 4.29
C PRO A 147 2.00 -13.82 4.07
N SER A 148 2.49 -15.03 4.35
CA SER A 148 1.78 -16.30 4.25
C SER A 148 0.64 -16.48 5.26
N GLU A 149 0.75 -15.75 6.37
CA GLU A 149 -0.24 -15.70 7.42
C GLU A 149 -0.71 -14.26 7.59
N VAL A 150 -1.96 -14.08 8.05
CA VAL A 150 -2.36 -12.85 8.73
C VAL A 150 -1.47 -12.73 9.97
N LEU A 151 -0.28 -12.18 9.77
CA LEU A 151 0.40 -11.42 10.80
C LEU A 151 -0.61 -10.34 11.14
N PHE A 152 -1.42 -10.60 12.16
CA PHE A 152 -2.02 -9.58 12.97
C PHE A 152 -0.84 -8.73 13.39
N ALA A 153 -0.55 -7.71 12.59
CA ALA A 153 -0.09 -6.47 13.14
C ALA A 153 -1.19 -6.09 14.13
N THR A 154 -1.09 -6.58 15.36
CA THR A 154 -1.24 -5.65 16.47
C THR A 154 -0.17 -4.62 16.18
N ASP A 155 -0.51 -3.63 15.36
CA ASP A 155 0.29 -2.44 15.19
C ASP A 155 0.45 -1.95 16.62
N CYS A 156 1.61 -2.17 17.23
CA CYS A 156 1.86 -1.74 18.60
C CYS A 156 2.08 -0.22 18.57
N GLY A 157 1.19 0.54 17.92
CA GLY A 157 1.31 1.97 17.67
C GLY A 157 2.75 2.45 17.38
N PRO A 158 3.19 3.58 17.95
CA PRO A 158 4.54 4.11 17.77
C PRO A 158 5.64 3.33 18.54
N VAL A 159 5.31 2.24 19.24
CA VAL A 159 6.24 1.48 20.07
C VAL A 159 6.51 0.09 19.50
N SER A 160 7.72 -0.44 19.69
CA SER A 160 7.97 -1.83 19.27
C SER A 160 7.10 -2.78 20.09
N CYS A 161 6.59 -3.85 19.46
CA CYS A 161 5.78 -4.84 20.19
C CYS A 161 6.54 -5.51 21.35
N ALA A 162 7.87 -5.56 21.27
CA ALA A 162 8.71 -5.97 22.39
C ALA A 162 8.59 -5.02 23.58
N LEU A 163 8.57 -3.70 23.34
CA LEU A 163 8.42 -2.70 24.40
C LEU A 163 7.00 -2.71 24.99
N ALA A 164 5.97 -2.81 24.15
CA ALA A 164 4.58 -2.91 24.62
C ALA A 164 4.39 -4.16 25.51
N ARG A 165 4.91 -5.31 25.08
CA ARG A 165 4.89 -6.56 25.86
C ARG A 165 5.67 -6.42 27.16
N ALA A 166 6.84 -5.79 27.14
CA ALA A 166 7.63 -5.55 28.34
C ALA A 166 6.89 -4.65 29.34
N LEU A 167 6.30 -3.54 28.89
CA LEU A 167 5.54 -2.63 29.74
C LEU A 167 4.34 -3.32 30.39
N VAL A 168 3.52 -4.03 29.60
CA VAL A 168 2.37 -4.76 30.12
C VAL A 168 2.80 -5.84 31.12
N SER A 169 3.87 -6.58 30.81
CA SER A 169 4.39 -7.62 31.72
C SER A 169 4.89 -7.04 33.03
N VAL A 170 5.61 -5.91 32.98
CA VAL A 170 6.11 -5.20 34.16
C VAL A 170 4.95 -4.70 35.03
N VAL A 171 3.91 -4.12 34.43
CA VAL A 171 2.74 -3.64 35.18
C VAL A 171 1.99 -4.82 35.81
N ALA A 172 1.76 -5.91 35.08
CA ALA A 172 1.10 -7.10 35.62
C ALA A 172 1.88 -7.71 36.80
N LEU A 173 3.21 -7.85 36.67
CA LEU A 173 4.06 -8.34 37.75
C LEU A 173 4.08 -7.37 38.95
N GLY A 174 4.09 -6.07 38.70
CA GLY A 174 4.03 -5.04 39.75
C GLY A 174 2.71 -5.11 40.54
N VAL A 175 1.57 -5.20 39.85
CA VAL A 175 0.25 -5.39 40.48
C VAL A 175 0.21 -6.68 41.29
N PHE A 176 0.72 -7.78 40.74
CA PHE A 176 0.80 -9.06 41.44
C PHE A 176 1.62 -8.95 42.74
N ALA A 177 2.82 -8.35 42.67
CA ALA A 177 3.69 -8.20 43.83
C ALA A 177 3.06 -7.31 44.92
N VAL A 178 2.46 -6.18 44.55
CA VAL A 178 1.80 -5.28 45.49
C VAL A 178 0.61 -5.94 46.17
N THR A 179 -0.23 -6.65 45.40
CA THR A 179 -1.41 -7.34 45.93
C THR A 179 -1.04 -8.50 46.85
N GLU A 180 0.04 -9.23 46.58
CA GLU A 180 0.62 -10.23 47.49
C GLU A 180 1.07 -9.60 48.82
N VAL A 181 1.84 -8.50 48.78
CA VAL A 181 2.34 -7.83 49.99
C VAL A 181 1.19 -7.29 50.85
N VAL A 182 0.19 -6.66 50.22
CA VAL A 182 -1.00 -6.15 50.91
C VAL A 182 -1.83 -7.31 51.47
N GLY A 183 -2.06 -8.36 50.68
CA GLY A 183 -2.75 -9.57 51.11
C GLY A 183 -2.08 -10.22 52.31
N TYR A 184 -0.75 -10.27 52.32
CA TYR A 184 0.05 -10.75 53.44
C TYR A 184 -0.19 -9.94 54.72
N ARG A 185 -0.08 -8.62 54.62
CA ARG A 185 -0.33 -7.71 55.75
C ARG A 185 -1.76 -7.87 56.28
N LEU A 186 -2.76 -7.89 55.41
CA LEU A 186 -4.16 -8.03 55.81
C LEU A 186 -4.46 -9.39 56.45
N ALA A 187 -4.02 -10.49 55.85
CA ALA A 187 -4.23 -11.83 56.39
C ALA A 187 -3.50 -12.02 57.74
N SER A 188 -2.31 -11.41 57.90
CA SER A 188 -1.58 -11.42 59.17
C SER A 188 -2.30 -10.65 60.27
N GLY A 189 -2.94 -9.53 59.95
CA GLY A 189 -3.70 -8.71 60.90
C GLY A 189 -5.06 -9.31 61.27
N ALA A 190 -5.72 -9.96 60.31
CA ALA A 190 -7.03 -10.60 60.53
C ALA A 190 -6.93 -11.92 61.32
N PHE A 191 -5.81 -12.65 61.20
CA PHE A 191 -5.61 -13.94 61.85
C PHE A 191 -4.25 -14.03 62.58
N PRO A 192 -4.05 -13.27 63.68
CA PRO A 192 -2.77 -13.25 64.39
C PRO A 192 -2.44 -14.60 65.04
N GLU A 193 -3.43 -15.22 65.69
CA GLU A 193 -3.30 -16.44 66.50
C GLU A 193 -3.54 -17.74 65.71
N ASN A 194 -4.08 -17.67 64.48
CA ASN A 194 -4.48 -18.86 63.73
C ASN A 194 -3.66 -19.04 62.44
N PRO A 195 -2.57 -19.83 62.50
CA PRO A 195 -1.67 -20.01 61.35
C PRO A 195 -2.34 -20.74 60.18
N PHE A 196 -3.33 -21.60 60.43
CA PHE A 196 -4.05 -22.32 59.38
C PHE A 196 -4.96 -21.39 58.57
N LYS A 197 -5.76 -20.55 59.23
CA LYS A 197 -6.61 -19.55 58.55
C LYS A 197 -5.76 -18.53 57.77
N ARG A 198 -4.62 -18.12 58.34
CA ARG A 198 -3.67 -17.23 57.66
C ARG A 198 -3.14 -17.88 56.37
N ARG A 199 -2.63 -19.11 56.43
CA ARG A 199 -2.12 -19.83 55.24
C ARG A 199 -3.21 -20.05 54.19
N GLY A 200 -4.42 -20.45 54.60
CA GLY A 200 -5.55 -20.64 53.69
C GLY A 200 -5.96 -19.35 52.98
N THR A 201 -6.00 -18.23 53.72
CA THR A 201 -6.33 -16.92 53.17
C THR A 201 -5.26 -16.45 52.17
N LEU A 202 -3.98 -16.65 52.50
CA LEU A 202 -2.89 -16.32 51.57
C LEU A 202 -2.98 -17.14 50.29
N ALA A 203 -3.11 -18.47 50.39
CA ALA A 203 -3.23 -19.33 49.23
C ALA A 203 -4.41 -18.92 48.32
N TYR A 204 -5.55 -18.57 48.92
CA TYR A 204 -6.71 -18.06 48.17
C TYR A 204 -6.40 -16.75 47.45
N LEU A 205 -5.79 -15.77 48.14
CA LEU A 205 -5.41 -14.48 47.54
C LEU A 205 -4.37 -14.64 46.42
N THR A 206 -3.37 -15.51 46.60
CA THR A 206 -2.38 -15.83 45.56
C THR A 206 -3.05 -16.40 44.32
N VAL A 207 -3.97 -17.35 44.46
CA VAL A 207 -4.71 -17.94 43.34
C VAL A 207 -5.55 -16.89 42.63
N MET A 208 -6.25 -16.02 43.37
CA MET A 208 -7.02 -14.92 42.78
C MET A 208 -6.12 -13.94 42.02
N ASN A 209 -4.95 -13.58 42.57
CA ASN A 209 -3.99 -12.71 41.90
C ASN A 209 -3.41 -13.33 40.62
N CYS A 210 -3.15 -14.65 40.61
CA CYS A 210 -2.71 -15.37 39.41
C CYS A 210 -3.74 -15.32 38.27
N LEU A 211 -5.02 -15.17 38.59
CA LEU A 211 -6.10 -15.04 37.59
C LEU A 211 -6.35 -13.57 37.20
N LEU A 212 -6.33 -12.65 38.17
CA LEU A 212 -6.59 -11.23 37.95
C LEU A 212 -5.44 -10.51 37.24
N ALA A 213 -4.18 -10.81 37.57
CA ALA A 213 -3.03 -10.11 37.00
C ALA A 213 -2.91 -10.28 35.46
N PRO A 214 -3.08 -11.49 34.88
CA PRO A 214 -3.13 -11.65 33.43
C PRO A 214 -4.31 -10.94 32.78
N LEU A 215 -5.48 -10.91 33.45
CA LEU A 215 -6.67 -10.23 32.94
C LEU A 215 -6.47 -8.71 32.91
N VAL A 216 -5.88 -8.12 33.95
CA VAL A 216 -5.47 -6.71 33.97
C VAL A 216 -4.43 -6.44 32.89
N GLY A 217 -3.44 -7.32 32.72
CA GLY A 217 -2.45 -7.22 31.64
C GLY A 217 -3.10 -7.21 30.25
N LEU A 218 -4.10 -8.06 30.02
CA LEU A 218 -4.83 -8.15 28.74
C LEU A 218 -5.68 -6.90 28.50
N VAL A 219 -6.36 -6.39 29.52
CA VAL A 219 -7.11 -5.12 29.44
C VAL A 219 -6.18 -3.96 29.14
N LEU A 220 -5.03 -3.86 29.81
CA LEU A 220 -4.04 -2.81 29.55
C LEU A 220 -3.44 -2.93 28.15
N TYR A 221 -3.15 -4.15 27.70
CA TYR A 221 -2.67 -4.41 26.34
C TYR A 221 -3.68 -3.96 25.29
N ALA A 222 -4.98 -4.22 25.50
CA ALA A 222 -6.05 -3.80 24.62
C ALA A 222 -6.27 -2.27 24.57
N LEU A 223 -5.71 -1.51 25.51
CA LEU A 223 -5.75 -0.04 25.50
C LEU A 223 -4.63 0.58 24.65
N PHE A 224 -3.67 -0.20 24.15
CA PHE A 224 -2.70 0.25 23.17
C PHE A 224 -3.23 -0.05 21.75
N PRO A 225 -3.58 0.97 20.94
CA PRO A 225 -4.05 0.80 19.58
C PRO A 225 -2.93 0.46 18.59
#